data_AF-X1EQQ0-F1
#
_entry.id   AF-X1EQQ0-F1
#
_cell.length_a   1.000
_cell.length_b   1.000
_cell.length_c   1.000
_cell.angle_alpha   90.00
_cell.angle_beta   90.00
_cell.angle_gamma   90.00
#
_symmetry.space_group_name_H-M   'P 1'
#
loop_
_entity.id
_entity.type
_entity.pdbx_description
1 polymer ?
#
loop_
_entity_poly.entity_id
_entity_poly.type
_entity_poly.pdbx_seq_one_letter_code
_entity_poly.pdbx_strand_id
1 'polypeptide(L)'
;MQEIAEKELGERKGVVLIGDPYTGGIFALVSYPGFDPNLFSWGISESEWDRLRDEPLHPLENRATRGEYPLGSTIKVITASAALEEGITPTENEASL
;
A
#
# COMPACT_ATOMS: atom_id res chain seq x y z
N MET A 1 16.71 0.98 1.67
CA MET A 1 15.40 0.37 1.94
C MET A 1 14.49 0.42 0.73
N GLN A 2 14.32 1.58 0.08
CA GLN A 2 13.53 1.71 -1.15
C GLN A 2 13.88 0.68 -2.24
N GLU A 3 15.13 0.63 -2.69
CA GLU A 3 15.57 -0.28 -3.76
C GLU A 3 15.34 -1.77 -3.41
N ILE A 4 15.54 -2.14 -2.14
CA ILE A 4 15.25 -3.50 -1.65
C ILE A 4 13.75 -3.76 -1.71
N ALA A 5 12.92 -2.82 -1.24
CA ALA A 5 11.47 -2.97 -1.26
C ALA A 5 10.90 -3.07 -2.69
N GLU A 6 11.46 -2.34 -3.64
CA GLU A 6 11.12 -2.44 -5.07
C GLU A 6 11.50 -3.80 -5.63
N LYS A 7 12.73 -4.25 -5.38
CA LYS A 7 13.22 -5.57 -5.81
C LYS A 7 12.38 -6.70 -5.23
N GLU A 8 12.07 -6.63 -3.94
CA GLU A 8 11.28 -7.65 -3.26
C GLU A 8 9.83 -7.61 -3.71
N LEU A 9 9.21 -6.44 -3.93
CA LEU A 9 7.86 -6.37 -4.49
C LEU A 9 7.82 -6.97 -5.91
N GLY A 10 8.85 -6.72 -6.70
CA GLY A 10 8.99 -7.20 -8.07
C GLY A 10 7.87 -6.66 -8.96
N GLU A 11 7.35 -7.50 -9.85
CA GLU A 11 6.28 -7.13 -10.78
C GLU A 11 4.87 -7.29 -10.19
N ARG A 12 4.75 -7.47 -8.88
CA ARG A 12 3.46 -7.64 -8.22
C ARG A 12 2.80 -6.28 -8.02
N LYS A 13 1.59 -6.12 -8.57
CA LYS A 13 0.75 -4.95 -8.30
C LYS A 13 0.53 -4.83 -6.79
N GLY A 14 0.93 -3.72 -6.20
CA GLY A 14 0.85 -3.57 -4.75
C GLY A 14 1.66 -2.39 -4.22
N VAL A 15 1.79 -2.38 -2.89
CA VAL A 15 2.44 -1.33 -2.12
C VAL A 15 3.36 -1.96 -1.09
N VAL A 16 4.51 -1.34 -0.84
CA VAL A 16 5.35 -1.63 0.33
C VAL A 16 5.66 -0.32 1.04
N LEU A 17 5.33 -0.24 2.34
CA LEU A 17 5.69 0.88 3.21
C LEU A 17 6.61 0.36 4.30
N ILE A 18 7.74 1.03 4.50
CA ILE A 18 8.66 0.75 5.59
C ILE A 18 8.96 2.07 6.30
N GLY A 19 8.77 2.09 7.61
CA GLY A 19 8.99 3.28 8.42
C GLY A 19 9.20 2.98 9.89
N ASP A 20 9.49 4.03 10.64
CA ASP A 20 9.69 4.00 12.09
C ASP A 20 8.38 4.34 12.81
N PRO A 21 7.81 3.42 13.63
CA PRO A 21 6.56 3.66 14.34
C PRO A 21 6.65 4.71 15.45
N TYR A 22 7.85 5.05 15.94
CA TYR A 22 8.04 6.01 17.02
C TYR A 22 8.21 7.44 16.50
N THR A 23 8.84 7.62 15.34
CA THR A 23 9.09 8.94 14.75
C THR A 23 8.17 9.27 13.58
N GLY A 24 7.54 8.28 12.95
CA GLY A 24 6.79 8.43 11.71
C GLY A 24 7.67 8.57 10.47
N GLY A 25 9.00 8.43 10.59
CA GLY A 25 9.91 8.50 9.44
C GLY A 25 9.64 7.39 8.43
N ILE A 26 9.61 7.72 7.14
CA ILE A 26 9.39 6.77 6.04
C ILE A 26 10.73 6.44 5.38
N PHE A 27 11.12 5.16 5.39
CA PHE A 27 12.35 4.65 4.79
C PHE A 27 12.14 4.07 3.38
N ALA A 28 10.92 3.61 3.08
CA ALA A 28 10.51 3.19 1.75
C ALA A 28 9.00 3.39 1.57
N LEU A 29 8.60 3.83 0.37
CA LEU A 29 7.21 3.96 -0.06
C LEU A 29 7.13 3.54 -1.52
N VAL A 30 6.88 2.25 -1.75
CA VAL A 30 6.82 1.65 -3.09
C VAL A 30 5.37 1.52 -3.52
N SER A 31 5.08 1.88 -4.76
CA SER A 31 3.78 1.67 -5.43
C SER A 31 4.04 1.08 -6.80
N TYR A 32 3.54 -0.13 -7.06
CA TYR A 32 3.74 -0.83 -8.34
C TYR A 32 2.39 -1.18 -9.01
N PRO A 33 2.29 -1.12 -10.35
CA PRO A 33 3.28 -0.56 -11.28
C PRO A 33 3.45 0.95 -11.14
N GLY A 34 4.67 1.41 -11.43
CA GLY A 34 5.05 2.82 -11.51
C GLY A 34 5.51 3.21 -12.91
N PHE A 35 6.17 4.35 -13.02
CA PHE A 35 6.72 4.89 -14.28
C PHE A 35 8.10 5.50 -14.03
N ASP A 36 8.89 5.70 -15.09
CA ASP A 36 10.16 6.44 -14.99
C ASP A 36 9.87 7.95 -14.87
N PRO A 37 10.20 8.60 -13.74
CA PRO A 37 9.94 10.03 -13.56
C PRO A 37 10.72 10.91 -14.55
N ASN A 38 11.82 10.42 -15.13
CA ASN A 38 12.61 11.19 -16.09
C ASN A 38 11.83 11.53 -17.36
N LEU A 39 10.75 10.80 -17.66
CA LEU A 39 9.83 11.11 -18.75
C LEU A 39 9.21 12.52 -18.64
N PHE A 40 9.11 13.06 -17.43
CA PHE A 40 8.51 14.37 -17.18
C PHE A 40 9.55 15.50 -17.08
N SER A 41 10.83 15.18 -16.87
CA SER A 41 11.89 16.18 -16.62
C SER A 41 12.11 17.16 -17.79
N TRP A 42 11.88 16.73 -19.03
CA TRP A 42 12.11 17.53 -20.24
C TRP A 42 10.83 17.80 -21.05
N GLY A 43 9.68 17.43 -20.50
CA GLY A 43 8.41 17.35 -21.21
C GLY A 43 8.19 15.96 -21.80
N ILE A 44 7.07 15.35 -21.41
CA ILE A 44 6.67 14.02 -21.89
C ILE A 44 6.11 14.12 -23.31
N SER A 45 6.42 13.14 -24.16
CA SER A 45 5.81 13.05 -25.48
C SER A 45 4.33 12.67 -25.38
N GLU A 46 3.51 13.10 -26.35
CA GLU A 46 2.08 12.75 -26.40
C GLU A 46 1.88 11.23 -26.41
N SER A 47 2.70 10.50 -27.16
CA SER A 47 2.66 9.03 -27.20
C SER A 47 2.99 8.37 -25.86
N GLU A 48 3.94 8.89 -25.09
CA GLU A 48 4.28 8.33 -23.78
C GLU A 48 3.24 8.69 -22.73
N TRP A 49 2.67 9.89 -22.82
CA TRP A 49 1.56 10.30 -21.99
C TRP A 49 0.35 9.42 -22.20
N ASP A 50 -0.05 9.21 -23.47
CA ASP A 50 -1.16 8.33 -23.82
C ASP A 50 -0.92 6.91 -23.32
N ARG A 51 0.31 6.39 -23.48
CA ARG A 51 0.69 5.08 -22.94
C ARG A 51 0.52 5.00 -21.42
N LEU A 52 0.99 5.99 -20.65
CA LEU A 52 0.87 5.97 -19.19
C LEU A 52 -0.57 6.17 -18.70
N ARG A 53 -1.34 7.01 -19.40
CA ARG A 53 -2.74 7.30 -19.09
C ARG A 53 -3.63 6.08 -19.33
N ASP A 54 -3.45 5.41 -20.47
CA ASP A 54 -4.33 4.34 -20.94
C ASP A 54 -3.88 2.95 -20.47
N GLU A 55 -2.75 2.87 -19.74
CA GLU A 55 -2.26 1.63 -19.14
C GLU A 55 -3.30 1.06 -18.14
N PRO A 56 -3.80 -0.18 -18.34
CA PRO A 56 -4.86 -0.78 -17.51
C PRO A 56 -4.52 -0.91 -16.03
N LEU A 57 -3.22 -0.93 -15.71
CA LEU A 57 -2.74 -0.99 -14.34
C LEU A 57 -2.49 0.39 -13.72
N HIS A 58 -2.93 1.48 -14.34
CA HIS A 58 -2.92 2.85 -13.78
C HIS A 58 -1.61 3.22 -13.06
N PRO A 59 -0.46 3.26 -13.74
CA PRO A 59 0.85 3.49 -13.13
C PRO A 59 1.02 4.90 -12.56
N LEU A 60 0.19 5.86 -12.99
CA LEU A 60 0.18 7.24 -12.50
C LEU A 60 -0.44 7.38 -11.09
N GLU A 61 -1.12 6.35 -10.60
CA GLU A 61 -1.73 6.36 -9.28
C GLU A 61 -0.74 5.92 -8.19
N ASN A 62 -0.58 6.77 -7.18
CA ASN A 62 0.11 6.36 -5.96
C ASN A 62 -0.82 5.52 -5.08
N ARG A 63 -0.69 4.20 -5.18
CA ARG A 63 -1.51 3.23 -4.44
C ARG A 63 -1.28 3.28 -2.94
N ALA A 64 -0.11 3.72 -2.50
CA ALA A 64 0.22 3.78 -1.08
C ALA A 64 -0.58 4.84 -0.32
N THR A 65 -1.03 5.88 -1.02
CA THR A 65 -1.73 7.04 -0.43
C THR A 65 -3.15 7.22 -0.92
N ARG A 66 -3.46 6.75 -2.14
CA ARG A 66 -4.78 6.90 -2.77
C ARG A 66 -5.46 5.57 -3.07
N GLY A 67 -4.81 4.45 -2.77
CA GLY A 67 -5.39 3.12 -2.96
C GLY A 67 -6.43 2.81 -1.90
N GLU A 68 -7.63 2.45 -2.32
CA GLU A 68 -8.70 1.98 -1.44
C GLU A 68 -8.80 0.46 -1.52
N TYR A 69 -8.54 -0.21 -0.39
CA TYR A 69 -8.57 -1.66 -0.31
C TYR A 69 -9.33 -2.09 0.96
N PRO A 70 -10.18 -3.12 0.89
CA PRO A 70 -10.72 -3.73 2.09
C PRO A 70 -9.56 -4.22 2.99
N LEU A 71 -9.53 -3.76 4.24
CA LEU A 71 -8.44 -4.09 5.18
C LEU A 71 -8.40 -5.60 5.55
N GLY A 72 -9.50 -6.31 5.35
CA GLY A 72 -9.61 -7.73 5.70
C GLY A 72 -9.30 -7.97 7.18
N SER A 73 -8.57 -9.05 7.49
CA SER A 73 -8.23 -9.38 8.88
C SER A 73 -7.22 -8.43 9.53
N THR A 74 -6.55 -7.53 8.79
CA THR A 74 -5.52 -6.64 9.36
C THR A 74 -6.08 -5.65 10.39
N ILE A 75 -7.36 -5.26 10.25
CA ILE A 75 -8.04 -4.35 11.19
C ILE A 75 -8.35 -5.00 12.54
N LYS A 76 -8.35 -6.34 12.62
CA LYS A 76 -8.82 -7.08 13.82
C LYS A 76 -8.05 -6.72 15.08
N VAL A 77 -6.76 -6.40 14.98
CA VAL A 77 -5.96 -5.99 16.15
C VAL A 77 -6.58 -4.75 16.79
N ILE A 78 -6.95 -3.75 16.00
CA ILE A 78 -7.57 -2.51 16.48
C ILE A 78 -8.95 -2.80 17.08
N THR A 79 -9.80 -3.55 16.36
CA THR A 79 -11.14 -3.88 16.84
C THR A 79 -11.13 -4.73 18.11
N ALA A 80 -10.23 -5.72 18.20
CA ALA A 80 -10.10 -6.55 19.39
C ALA A 80 -9.56 -5.76 20.58
N SER A 81 -8.60 -4.86 20.38
CA SER A 81 -8.13 -3.95 21.44
C SER A 81 -9.26 -3.07 21.98
N ALA A 82 -10.08 -2.49 21.10
CA ALA A 82 -11.24 -1.69 21.52
C ALA A 82 -12.28 -2.54 22.27
N ALA A 83 -12.56 -3.76 21.80
CA ALA A 83 -13.47 -4.68 22.49
C ALA A 83 -13.00 -5.00 23.92
N LEU A 84 -11.71 -5.29 24.10
CA LEU A 84 -11.12 -5.56 25.42
C LEU A 84 -11.16 -4.32 26.33
N GLU A 85 -10.96 -3.13 25.79
CA GLU A 85 -11.07 -1.86 26.53
C GLU A 85 -12.50 -1.62 27.05
N GLU A 86 -13.50 -2.04 26.27
CA GLU A 86 -14.92 -2.04 26.66
C GLU A 86 -15.32 -3.25 27.55
N GLY A 87 -14.35 -4.08 27.96
CA GLY A 87 -14.58 -5.27 28.79
C GLY A 87 -15.23 -6.44 28.06
N ILE A 88 -15.31 -6.40 26.73
CA ILE A 88 -15.81 -7.49 25.88
C ILE A 88 -14.67 -8.48 25.66
N THR A 89 -14.64 -9.56 26.45
CA THR A 89 -13.66 -10.63 26.31
C THR A 89 -14.18 -11.72 25.36
N PRO A 90 -13.30 -12.39 24.60
CA PRO A 90 -13.67 -13.61 23.91
C PRO A 90 -14.13 -14.64 24.96
N THR A 91 -15.43 -14.89 25.06
CA THR A 91 -15.93 -16.05 25.82
C THR A 91 -15.53 -17.31 25.08
N GLU A 92 -14.96 -18.31 25.78
CA GLU A 92 -14.42 -19.56 25.20
C GLU A 92 -15.42 -20.38 24.36
N ASN A 93 -16.69 -19.99 24.24
CA ASN A 93 -17.78 -20.78 23.69
C ASN A 93 -18.16 -20.52 22.22
N GLU A 94 -17.39 -19.74 21.45
CA GLU A 94 -17.68 -19.51 20.02
C GLU A 94 -16.70 -20.21 19.05
N ALA A 95 -15.95 -21.21 19.53
CA ALA A 95 -15.19 -22.14 18.68
C ALA A 95 -15.91 -23.49 18.49
N SER A 96 -17.22 -23.56 18.76
CA SER A 96 -18.04 -24.77 18.66
C SER A 96 -19.33 -24.49 17.88
N LEU A 97 -19.20 -24.04 16.63
CA LEU A 97 -20.21 -24.18 15.59
C LEU A 97 -19.53 -24.52 14.25
#